data_AF-A0A935VDL2-F1
#
_entry.id   AF-A0A935VDL2-F1
#
_cell.length_a   1.000
_cell.length_b   1.000
_cell.length_c   1.000
_cell.angle_alpha   90.00
_cell.angle_beta   90.00
_cell.angle_gamma   90.00
#
_symmetry.space_group_name_H-M   'P 1'
#
loop_
_entity.id
_entity.type
_entity.pdbx_description
1 polymer ?
#
loop_
_entity_poly.entity_id
_entity_poly.type
_entity_poly.pdbx_seq_one_letter_code
_entity_poly.pdbx_strand_id
1 'polypeptide(L)'
;MVSKTEATITSGVRVIPTAFAVEQTGGALIGVPINVNNVHRKDFEGTSLTDAPVERASIYFKREPISNELRRAIYLLDQGRTLIAEAKGLLLDGRVLESDEKVMGFREYLPELFCLRTVSDSFGAVINATQNAFANRKGMPLNATDLGAVDELLKSLVREPAMTFEGAVAQIMTFEESGFVVESPTLGGFLDLVEAFQAEFAHSNDKA
;
A
#
# COMPACT_ATOMS: atom_id res chain seq x y z
N MET A 1 -21.64 -39.72 39.28
CA MET A 1 -20.18 -39.83 39.42
C MET A 1 -19.56 -38.83 38.46
N VAL A 2 -19.14 -37.68 39.00
CA VAL A 2 -18.65 -36.53 38.24
C VAL A 2 -17.14 -36.56 38.32
N SER A 3 -16.47 -36.87 37.21
CA SER A 3 -15.00 -36.84 37.12
C SER A 3 -14.56 -35.44 36.71
N LYS A 4 -14.05 -34.67 37.67
CA LYS A 4 -13.34 -33.42 37.44
C LYS A 4 -11.90 -33.78 37.07
N THR A 5 -11.42 -33.26 35.95
CA THR A 5 -10.00 -33.31 35.58
C THR A 5 -9.49 -31.89 35.53
N GLU A 6 -8.75 -31.51 36.57
CA GLU A 6 -8.00 -30.26 36.66
C GLU A 6 -6.70 -30.42 35.86
N ALA A 7 -6.39 -29.45 35.00
CA ALA A 7 -5.09 -29.31 34.36
C ALA A 7 -4.45 -28.01 34.87
N THR A 8 -3.29 -28.15 35.48
CA THR A 8 -2.45 -27.10 36.06
C THR A 8 -1.13 -27.02 35.29
N ILE A 9 -0.49 -25.84 35.35
CA ILE A 9 0.92 -25.51 35.04
C ILE A 9 1.19 -25.40 33.51
N THR A 10 1.77 -24.35 32.91
CA THR A 10 2.99 -23.64 33.32
C THR A 10 3.12 -22.27 32.62
N SER A 11 3.38 -21.24 33.42
CA SER A 11 3.83 -19.91 33.02
C SER A 11 5.24 -19.98 32.39
N GLY A 12 5.35 -19.65 31.11
CA GLY A 12 6.61 -19.54 30.38
C GLY A 12 6.98 -18.08 30.14
N VAL A 13 7.62 -17.45 31.12
CA VAL A 13 8.28 -16.15 30.97
C VAL A 13 9.48 -16.32 30.04
N ARG A 14 9.40 -15.81 28.80
CA ARG A 14 10.57 -15.70 27.93
C ARG A 14 11.27 -14.37 28.18
N VAL A 15 12.48 -14.51 28.70
CA VAL A 15 13.49 -13.48 28.95
C VAL A 15 13.94 -12.86 27.62
N ILE A 16 13.94 -11.53 27.57
CA ILE A 16 14.56 -10.70 26.55
C ILE A 16 16.08 -10.68 26.83
N PRO A 17 16.98 -11.06 25.91
CA PRO A 17 18.39 -10.74 26.06
C PRO A 17 18.67 -9.34 25.50
N THR A 18 18.85 -8.40 26.42
CA THR A 18 19.52 -7.12 26.19
C THR A 18 21.04 -7.34 26.13
N ALA A 19 21.72 -6.48 25.36
CA ALA A 19 23.18 -6.22 25.31
C ALA A 19 23.93 -6.81 24.10
N PHE A 20 23.90 -6.07 22.99
CA PHE A 20 25.03 -6.03 22.07
C PHE A 20 26.10 -5.11 22.68
N ALA A 21 27.14 -5.73 23.25
CA ALA A 21 28.38 -5.06 23.59
C ALA A 21 29.15 -4.76 22.29
N VAL A 22 29.31 -3.48 21.97
CA VAL A 22 30.26 -3.03 20.93
C VAL A 22 31.64 -3.03 21.56
N GLU A 23 32.46 -4.01 21.18
CA GLU A 23 33.89 -3.99 21.46
C GLU A 23 34.53 -2.77 20.77
N GLN A 24 34.96 -1.80 21.58
CA GLN A 24 35.91 -0.78 21.17
C GLN A 24 37.26 -1.43 20.87
N THR A 25 37.50 -1.78 19.62
CA THR A 25 38.85 -2.00 19.11
C THR A 25 39.45 -0.65 18.72
N GLY A 26 40.29 -0.13 19.62
CA GLY A 26 41.22 0.96 19.32
C GLY A 26 42.22 0.49 18.26
N GLY A 27 41.96 0.84 17.00
CA GLY A 27 42.87 0.68 15.88
C GLY A 27 43.17 2.04 15.28
N ALA A 28 44.39 2.53 15.50
CA ALA A 28 44.90 3.73 14.86
C ALA A 28 44.77 3.62 13.33
N LEU A 29 43.96 4.49 12.72
CA LEU A 29 43.95 4.66 11.27
C LEU A 29 45.23 5.38 10.86
N ILE A 30 46.27 4.59 10.59
CA ILE A 30 47.45 5.03 9.87
C ILE A 30 46.97 5.45 8.48
N GLY A 31 46.98 6.75 8.22
CA GLY A 31 46.64 7.33 6.93
C GLY A 31 47.56 6.76 5.86
N VAL A 32 47.01 5.92 4.99
CA VAL A 32 47.65 5.58 3.72
C VAL A 32 47.51 6.81 2.83
N PRO A 33 48.60 7.47 2.41
CA PRO A 33 48.50 8.54 1.44
C PRO A 33 48.05 7.94 0.11
N ILE A 34 46.83 8.28 -0.32
CA ILE A 34 46.34 7.95 -1.65
C ILE A 34 47.15 8.79 -2.63
N ASN A 35 48.07 8.15 -3.35
CA ASN A 35 48.83 8.75 -4.43
C ASN A 35 47.93 8.87 -5.66
N VAL A 36 47.40 10.08 -5.93
CA VAL A 36 46.48 10.36 -7.05
C VAL A 36 47.22 10.74 -8.34
N ASN A 37 48.48 10.33 -8.50
CA ASN A 37 49.21 10.54 -9.75
C ASN A 37 49.07 9.31 -10.64
N ASN A 38 47.97 9.22 -11.40
CA ASN A 38 47.88 8.54 -12.72
C ASN A 38 46.42 8.31 -13.17
N VAL A 39 45.58 9.35 -13.15
CA VAL A 39 44.35 9.34 -13.97
C VAL A 39 44.54 10.33 -15.11
N HIS A 40 45.22 9.89 -16.18
CA HIS A 40 45.15 10.55 -17.47
C HIS A 40 43.77 10.27 -18.08
N ARG A 41 42.77 11.09 -17.74
CA ARG A 41 41.54 11.21 -18.53
C ARG A 41 41.86 12.05 -19.77
N LYS A 42 41.80 11.42 -20.95
CA LYS A 42 42.13 12.03 -22.25
C LYS A 42 40.88 12.45 -23.04
N ASP A 43 39.75 12.66 -22.34
CA ASP A 43 38.43 12.67 -23.01
C ASP A 43 37.66 13.98 -22.80
N PHE A 44 38.31 15.05 -22.33
CA PHE A 44 37.66 16.35 -22.10
C PHE A 44 38.31 17.45 -22.94
N GLU A 45 38.11 17.36 -24.27
CA GLU A 45 38.27 18.51 -25.14
C GLU A 45 36.94 19.27 -25.20
N GLY A 46 36.98 20.54 -24.79
CA GLY A 46 36.04 21.55 -25.28
C GLY A 46 34.69 21.65 -24.58
N THR A 47 34.67 22.05 -23.31
CA THR A 47 33.62 22.97 -22.84
C THR A 47 34.18 23.82 -21.72
N SER A 48 34.37 25.10 -22.04
CA SER A 48 34.75 26.14 -21.08
C SER A 48 33.68 26.21 -20.00
N LEU A 49 33.94 25.58 -18.85
CA LEU A 49 33.18 25.79 -17.63
C LEU A 49 33.41 27.25 -17.25
N THR A 50 32.41 28.10 -17.51
CA THR A 50 32.34 29.41 -16.88
C THR A 50 32.28 29.18 -15.37
N ASP A 51 33.34 29.56 -14.65
CA ASP A 51 33.47 29.62 -13.19
C ASP A 51 32.51 30.65 -12.57
N ALA A 52 31.24 30.62 -12.98
CA ALA A 52 30.20 31.37 -12.32
C ALA A 52 30.02 30.74 -10.92
N PRO A 53 30.21 31.49 -9.82
CA PRO A 53 30.02 30.96 -8.49
C PRO A 53 28.58 30.42 -8.39
N VAL A 54 28.45 29.10 -8.16
CA VAL A 54 27.15 28.45 -7.94
C VAL A 54 26.50 29.16 -6.77
N GLU A 55 25.39 29.84 -7.04
CA GLU A 55 24.69 30.67 -6.07
C GLU A 55 24.23 29.77 -4.92
N ARG A 56 24.82 29.91 -3.73
CA ARG A 56 24.58 29.03 -2.56
C ARG A 56 23.09 28.87 -2.23
N ALA A 57 22.25 29.83 -2.61
CA ALA A 57 20.81 29.78 -2.46
C ALA A 57 20.13 28.68 -3.30
N SER A 58 20.71 28.28 -4.45
CA SER A 58 20.21 27.20 -5.32
C SER A 58 20.46 25.79 -4.76
N ILE A 59 21.38 25.66 -3.80
CA ILE A 59 21.76 24.36 -3.19
C ILE A 59 20.80 24.00 -2.05
N TYR A 60 20.04 24.97 -1.54
CA TYR A 60 18.97 24.72 -0.58
C TYR A 60 17.70 24.41 -1.36
N PHE A 61 17.46 23.12 -1.62
CA PHE A 61 16.13 22.63 -1.98
C PHE A 61 15.12 23.22 -0.98
N LYS A 62 14.27 24.13 -1.45
CA LYS A 62 13.08 24.55 -0.72
C LYS A 62 12.25 23.29 -0.55
N ARG A 63 12.32 22.65 0.62
CA ARG A 63 11.39 21.60 0.99
C ARG A 63 10.02 22.24 1.03
N GLU A 64 9.23 22.02 0.00
CA GLU A 64 7.84 22.44 0.01
C GLU A 64 7.17 21.80 1.22
N PRO A 65 6.40 22.58 2.00
CA PRO A 65 5.71 22.04 3.16
C PRO A 65 4.71 20.98 2.69
N ILE A 66 4.85 19.75 3.19
CA ILE A 66 3.90 18.67 2.96
C ILE A 66 2.51 19.15 3.40
N SER A 67 1.52 19.08 2.50
CA SER A 67 0.14 19.46 2.78
C SER A 67 -0.44 18.64 3.94
N ASN A 68 -1.41 19.20 4.67
CA ASN A 68 -2.01 18.52 5.80
C ASN A 68 -2.81 17.28 5.34
N GLU A 69 -3.42 17.38 4.16
CA GLU A 69 -4.16 16.32 3.48
C GLU A 69 -3.25 15.14 3.17
N LEU A 70 -2.05 15.39 2.62
CA LEU A 70 -1.08 14.35 2.31
C LEU A 70 -0.58 13.66 3.59
N ARG A 71 -0.31 14.42 4.67
CA ARG A 71 0.06 13.82 5.96
C ARG A 71 -1.06 12.96 6.51
N ARG A 72 -2.32 13.42 6.43
CA ARG A 72 -3.48 12.66 6.89
C ARG A 72 -3.67 11.39 6.06
N ALA A 73 -3.49 11.46 4.74
CA ALA A 73 -3.58 10.29 3.86
C ALA A 73 -2.54 9.24 4.23
N ILE A 74 -1.27 9.64 4.37
CA ILE A 74 -0.19 8.74 4.78
C ILE A 74 -0.47 8.11 6.15
N TYR A 75 -0.94 8.89 7.11
CA TYR A 75 -1.32 8.39 8.43
C TYR A 75 -2.42 7.32 8.34
N LEU A 76 -3.52 7.59 7.64
CA LEU A 76 -4.64 6.66 7.49
C LEU A 76 -4.24 5.39 6.74
N LEU A 77 -3.41 5.51 5.70
CA LEU A 77 -2.87 4.35 4.98
C LEU A 77 -2.01 3.48 5.89
N ASP A 78 -1.17 4.07 6.74
CA ASP A 78 -0.32 3.32 7.68
C ASP A 78 -1.13 2.60 8.76
N GLN A 79 -2.19 3.26 9.27
CA GLN A 79 -3.16 2.60 10.16
C GLN A 79 -3.87 1.44 9.46
N GLY A 80 -4.32 1.65 8.22
CA GLY A 80 -4.93 0.60 7.40
C GLY A 80 -4.00 -0.59 7.17
N ARG A 81 -2.72 -0.33 6.86
CA ARG A 81 -1.70 -1.38 6.70
C ARG A 81 -1.50 -2.19 7.98
N THR A 82 -1.48 -1.53 9.13
CA THR A 82 -1.37 -2.19 10.44
C THR A 82 -2.55 -3.14 10.65
N LEU A 83 -3.78 -2.69 10.38
CA LEU A 83 -4.99 -3.53 10.49
C LEU A 83 -4.97 -4.72 9.52
N ILE A 84 -4.54 -4.53 8.27
CA ILE A 84 -4.44 -5.62 7.29
C ILE A 84 -3.35 -6.63 7.67
N ALA A 85 -2.21 -6.15 8.19
CA ALA A 85 -1.16 -7.03 8.69
C ALA A 85 -1.62 -7.86 9.90
N GLU A 86 -2.34 -7.24 10.84
CA GLU A 86 -2.97 -7.93 11.98
C GLU A 86 -4.02 -8.94 11.51
N ALA A 87 -4.90 -8.56 10.58
CA ALA A 87 -5.89 -9.46 9.99
C ALA A 87 -5.22 -10.70 9.40
N LYS A 88 -4.15 -10.51 8.63
CA LYS A 88 -3.38 -11.61 8.02
C LYS A 88 -2.78 -12.54 9.08
N GLY A 89 -2.22 -11.99 10.16
CA GLY A 89 -1.71 -12.79 11.28
C GLY A 89 -2.81 -13.64 11.93
N LEU A 90 -3.94 -13.01 12.26
CA LEU A 90 -5.10 -13.68 12.86
C LEU A 90 -5.68 -14.78 11.96
N LEU A 91 -5.74 -14.54 10.66
CA LEU A 91 -6.20 -15.54 9.69
C LEU A 91 -5.28 -16.77 9.65
N LEU A 92 -3.95 -16.56 9.68
CA LEU A 92 -2.97 -17.65 9.73
C LEU A 92 -3.06 -18.46 11.04
N ASP A 93 -3.47 -17.82 12.13
CA ASP A 93 -3.73 -18.46 13.42
C ASP A 93 -5.12 -19.15 13.49
N GLY A 94 -5.91 -19.12 12.41
CA GLY A 94 -7.25 -19.70 12.34
C GLY A 94 -8.35 -18.85 13.01
N ARG A 95 -8.05 -17.63 13.43
CA ARG A 95 -8.96 -16.69 14.11
C ARG A 95 -9.73 -15.85 13.09
N VAL A 96 -10.57 -16.51 12.29
CA VAL A 96 -11.25 -15.91 11.13
C VAL A 96 -12.14 -14.70 11.51
N LEU A 97 -12.91 -14.79 12.59
CA LEU A 97 -13.80 -13.70 13.01
C LEU A 97 -13.04 -12.43 13.40
N GLU A 98 -11.92 -12.58 14.10
CA GLU A 98 -11.10 -11.44 14.51
C GLU A 98 -10.33 -10.86 13.33
N SER A 99 -9.90 -11.71 12.39
CA SER A 99 -9.36 -11.25 11.11
C SER A 99 -10.38 -10.38 10.38
N ASP A 100 -11.66 -10.80 10.32
CA ASP A 100 -12.72 -10.04 9.68
C ASP A 100 -12.99 -8.71 10.39
N GLU A 101 -12.98 -8.68 11.73
CA GLU A 101 -13.10 -7.44 12.52
C GLU A 101 -12.00 -6.43 12.15
N LYS A 102 -10.76 -6.88 11.96
CA LYS A 102 -9.66 -6.01 11.53
C LYS A 102 -9.86 -5.48 10.11
N VAL A 103 -10.36 -6.31 9.19
CA VAL A 103 -10.72 -5.88 7.83
C VAL A 103 -11.86 -4.86 7.87
N MET A 104 -12.87 -5.06 8.72
CA MET A 104 -13.94 -4.08 8.94
C MET A 104 -13.39 -2.74 9.43
N GLY A 105 -12.48 -2.76 10.41
CA GLY A 105 -11.81 -1.54 10.88
C GLY A 105 -11.06 -0.79 9.77
N PHE A 106 -10.41 -1.51 8.85
CA PHE A 106 -9.79 -0.87 7.68
C PHE A 106 -10.85 -0.25 6.75
N ARG A 107 -11.97 -0.93 6.51
CA ARG A 107 -13.06 -0.42 5.66
C ARG A 107 -13.65 0.88 6.18
N GLU A 108 -13.61 1.12 7.49
CA GLU A 108 -14.05 2.39 8.10
C GLU A 108 -13.17 3.58 7.69
N TYR A 109 -11.91 3.36 7.28
CA TYR A 109 -11.02 4.42 6.80
C TYR A 109 -11.23 4.77 5.32
N LEU A 110 -11.84 3.89 4.51
CA LEU A 110 -11.99 4.12 3.07
C LEU A 110 -12.78 5.40 2.72
N PRO A 111 -13.91 5.73 3.39
CA PRO A 111 -14.62 6.97 3.13
C PRO A 111 -13.76 8.21 3.43
N GLU A 112 -12.98 8.18 4.51
CA GLU A 112 -12.10 9.30 4.87
C GLU A 112 -10.93 9.42 3.88
N LEU A 113 -10.33 8.30 3.49
CA LEU A 113 -9.31 8.26 2.44
C LEU A 113 -9.86 8.81 1.12
N PHE A 114 -11.09 8.50 0.75
CA PHE A 114 -11.72 9.03 -0.47
C PHE A 114 -11.89 10.56 -0.42
N CYS A 115 -12.23 11.12 0.74
CA CYS A 115 -12.30 12.57 0.93
C CYS A 115 -10.94 13.27 0.69
N LEU A 116 -9.83 12.54 0.80
CA LEU A 116 -8.48 13.03 0.52
C LEU A 116 -8.12 12.94 -0.98
N ARG A 117 -9.09 12.79 -1.89
CA ARG A 117 -8.89 12.89 -3.35
C ARG A 117 -8.24 14.20 -3.82
N THR A 118 -8.23 15.22 -2.96
CA THR A 118 -7.49 16.48 -3.22
C THR A 118 -5.97 16.27 -3.27
N VAL A 119 -5.45 15.16 -2.74
CA VAL A 119 -4.04 14.75 -2.90
C VAL A 119 -3.74 14.46 -4.38
N SER A 120 -4.63 13.71 -5.04
CA SER A 120 -4.62 13.44 -6.48
C SER A 120 -5.94 12.77 -6.88
N ASP A 121 -6.48 13.08 -8.05
CA ASP A 121 -7.66 12.38 -8.58
C ASP A 121 -7.37 10.88 -8.78
N SER A 122 -6.13 10.55 -9.17
CA SER A 122 -5.64 9.18 -9.33
C SER A 122 -5.65 8.41 -8.00
N PHE A 123 -5.32 9.07 -6.89
CA PHE A 123 -5.45 8.49 -5.55
C PHE A 123 -6.90 8.16 -5.22
N GLY A 124 -7.82 9.11 -5.47
CA GLY A 124 -9.25 8.91 -5.27
C GLY A 124 -9.80 7.75 -6.11
N ALA A 125 -9.31 7.57 -7.34
CA ALA A 125 -9.69 6.47 -8.21
C ALA A 125 -9.32 5.10 -7.63
N VAL A 126 -8.09 4.94 -7.11
CA VAL A 126 -7.65 3.69 -6.49
C VAL A 126 -8.43 3.39 -5.20
N ILE A 127 -8.67 4.40 -4.36
CA ILE A 127 -9.47 4.22 -3.13
C ILE A 127 -10.92 3.84 -3.48
N ASN A 128 -11.51 4.45 -4.49
CA ASN A 128 -12.86 4.12 -4.95
C ASN A 128 -12.94 2.68 -5.50
N ALA A 129 -11.97 2.26 -6.31
CA ALA A 129 -11.86 0.89 -6.79
C ALA A 129 -11.73 -0.11 -5.62
N THR A 130 -10.94 0.24 -4.62
CA THR A 130 -10.79 -0.54 -3.37
C THR A 130 -12.14 -0.67 -2.65
N GLN A 131 -12.87 0.43 -2.49
CA GLN A 131 -14.18 0.43 -1.83
C GLN A 131 -15.21 -0.44 -2.56
N ASN A 132 -15.25 -0.36 -3.90
CA ASN A 132 -16.10 -1.22 -4.72
C ASN A 132 -15.71 -2.70 -4.59
N ALA A 133 -14.41 -3.00 -4.58
CA ALA A 133 -13.91 -4.35 -4.36
C ALA A 133 -14.41 -4.98 -3.06
N PHE A 134 -14.37 -4.23 -1.96
CA PHE A 134 -14.95 -4.69 -0.69
C PHE A 134 -16.47 -4.82 -0.74
N ALA A 135 -17.18 -3.92 -1.42
CA ALA A 135 -18.62 -4.02 -1.58
C ALA A 135 -19.03 -5.28 -2.37
N ASN A 136 -18.28 -5.60 -3.43
CA ASN A 136 -18.51 -6.76 -4.29
C ASN A 136 -18.23 -8.11 -3.61
N ARG A 137 -17.50 -8.14 -2.49
CA ARG A 137 -17.29 -9.36 -1.70
C ARG A 137 -18.55 -9.84 -0.97
N LYS A 138 -19.62 -9.03 -0.88
CA LYS A 138 -20.92 -9.43 -0.29
C LYS A 138 -20.80 -10.09 1.11
N GLY A 139 -19.83 -9.64 1.91
CA GLY A 139 -19.58 -10.18 3.25
C GLY A 139 -18.80 -11.50 3.30
N MET A 140 -18.24 -11.96 2.18
CA MET A 140 -17.31 -13.08 2.18
C MET A 140 -15.99 -12.67 2.85
N PRO A 141 -15.45 -13.49 3.78
CA PRO A 141 -14.20 -13.20 4.43
C PRO A 141 -13.05 -13.22 3.42
N LEU A 142 -12.08 -12.33 3.61
CA LEU A 142 -10.87 -12.29 2.79
C LEU A 142 -9.94 -13.46 3.12
N ASN A 143 -9.33 -14.05 2.09
CA ASN A 143 -8.29 -15.06 2.27
C ASN A 143 -6.89 -14.40 2.41
N ALA A 144 -5.86 -15.21 2.67
CA ALA A 144 -4.50 -14.70 2.88
C ALA A 144 -3.89 -14.03 1.63
N THR A 145 -4.29 -14.47 0.43
CA THR A 145 -3.89 -13.88 -0.85
C THR A 145 -4.54 -12.52 -1.03
N ASP A 146 -5.84 -12.41 -0.76
CA ASP A 146 -6.60 -11.16 -0.81
C ASP A 146 -5.99 -10.10 0.13
N LEU A 147 -5.70 -10.49 1.38
CA LEU A 147 -5.06 -9.61 2.36
C LEU A 147 -3.66 -9.18 1.92
N GLY A 148 -2.92 -10.06 1.24
CA GLY A 148 -1.63 -9.72 0.64
C GLY A 148 -1.76 -8.68 -0.46
N ALA A 149 -2.75 -8.82 -1.35
CA ALA A 149 -3.00 -7.86 -2.42
C ALA A 149 -3.39 -6.48 -1.88
N VAL A 150 -4.23 -6.42 -0.84
CA VAL A 150 -4.58 -5.17 -0.16
C VAL A 150 -3.36 -4.51 0.49
N ASP A 151 -2.50 -5.28 1.18
CA ASP A 151 -1.27 -4.72 1.78
C ASP A 151 -0.30 -4.15 0.72
N GLU A 152 -0.12 -4.84 -0.41
CA GLU A 152 0.71 -4.33 -1.51
C GLU A 152 0.13 -3.06 -2.16
N LEU A 153 -1.19 -3.00 -2.35
CA LEU A 153 -1.88 -1.80 -2.83
C LEU A 153 -1.63 -0.61 -1.89
N LEU A 154 -1.79 -0.83 -0.59
CA LEU A 154 -1.58 0.21 0.42
C LEU A 154 -0.11 0.65 0.49
N LYS A 155 0.86 -0.28 0.39
CA LYS A 155 2.29 0.06 0.28
C LYS A 155 2.57 0.95 -0.92
N SER A 156 1.96 0.63 -2.06
CA SER A 156 2.10 1.43 -3.28
C SER A 156 1.57 2.84 -3.07
N LEU A 157 0.36 2.96 -2.49
CA LEU A 157 -0.25 4.26 -2.17
C LEU A 157 0.55 5.08 -1.17
N VAL A 158 1.19 4.46 -0.17
CA VAL A 158 2.08 5.18 0.77
C VAL A 158 3.34 5.68 0.08
N ARG A 159 3.91 4.88 -0.82
CA ARG A 159 5.12 5.25 -1.56
C ARG A 159 4.86 6.39 -2.53
N GLU A 160 3.69 6.39 -3.18
CA GLU A 160 3.34 7.35 -4.22
C GLU A 160 1.87 7.79 -4.11
N PRO A 161 1.50 8.62 -3.11
CA PRO A 161 0.13 9.09 -2.93
C PRO A 161 -0.36 9.99 -4.08
N ALA A 162 0.57 10.67 -4.76
CA ALA A 162 0.28 11.55 -5.90
C ALA A 162 0.70 10.90 -7.23
N MET A 163 0.31 9.63 -7.43
CA MET A 163 0.62 8.89 -8.66
C MET A 163 -0.10 9.46 -9.89
N THR A 164 0.41 9.12 -11.08
CA THR A 164 -0.23 9.49 -12.35
C THR A 164 -1.50 8.68 -12.61
N PHE A 165 -2.29 9.12 -13.59
CA PHE A 165 -3.48 8.40 -14.02
C PHE A 165 -3.16 6.99 -14.53
N GLU A 166 -2.14 6.85 -15.36
CA GLU A 166 -1.67 5.55 -15.87
C GLU A 166 -1.17 4.66 -14.73
N GLY A 167 -0.50 5.25 -13.73
CA GLY A 167 -0.09 4.56 -12.52
C GLY A 167 -1.28 4.02 -11.73
N ALA A 168 -2.32 4.83 -11.53
CA ALA A 168 -3.55 4.40 -10.88
C ALA A 168 -4.28 3.28 -11.64
N VAL A 169 -4.39 3.39 -12.97
CA VAL A 169 -4.99 2.33 -13.80
C VAL A 169 -4.20 1.03 -13.65
N ALA A 170 -2.87 1.07 -13.73
CA ALA A 170 -2.04 -0.11 -13.55
C ALA A 170 -2.18 -0.74 -12.15
N GLN A 171 -2.31 0.08 -11.10
CA GLN A 171 -2.58 -0.39 -9.75
C GLN A 171 -3.95 -1.06 -9.62
N ILE A 172 -4.98 -0.45 -10.23
CA ILE A 172 -6.33 -1.02 -10.23
C ILE A 172 -6.34 -2.36 -10.96
N MET A 173 -5.72 -2.45 -12.14
CA MET A 173 -5.61 -3.71 -12.89
C MET A 173 -4.87 -4.79 -12.10
N THR A 174 -3.75 -4.45 -11.46
CA THR A 174 -3.00 -5.39 -10.60
C THR A 174 -3.88 -5.88 -9.44
N PHE A 175 -4.72 -5.01 -8.91
CA PHE A 175 -5.65 -5.35 -7.84
C PHE A 175 -6.79 -6.25 -8.34
N GLU A 176 -7.33 -6.01 -9.53
CA GLU A 176 -8.30 -6.91 -10.19
C GLU A 176 -7.70 -8.30 -10.48
N GLU A 177 -6.46 -8.36 -10.97
CA GLU A 177 -5.73 -9.60 -11.26
C GLU A 177 -5.58 -10.49 -10.01
N SER A 178 -5.65 -9.92 -8.80
CA SER A 178 -5.66 -10.67 -7.55
C SER A 178 -7.02 -11.30 -7.20
N GLY A 179 -8.04 -11.12 -8.05
CA GLY A 179 -9.37 -11.69 -7.91
C GLY A 179 -10.43 -10.75 -7.35
N PHE A 180 -10.14 -9.45 -7.24
CA PHE A 180 -11.12 -8.44 -6.85
C PHE A 180 -11.92 -7.94 -8.06
N VAL A 181 -13.20 -7.65 -7.85
CA VAL A 181 -14.09 -7.01 -8.82
C VAL A 181 -14.21 -5.55 -8.41
N VAL A 182 -13.66 -4.61 -9.17
CA VAL A 182 -13.59 -3.19 -8.76
C VAL A 182 -14.67 -2.31 -9.37
N GLU A 183 -15.49 -2.87 -10.28
CA GLU A 183 -16.61 -2.16 -10.87
C GLU A 183 -17.68 -1.84 -9.83
N SER A 184 -18.43 -0.77 -10.05
CA SER A 184 -19.51 -0.41 -9.13
C SER A 184 -20.57 -1.53 -9.08
N PRO A 185 -20.96 -2.00 -7.89
CA PRO A 185 -22.00 -3.03 -7.74
C PRO A 185 -23.34 -2.59 -8.34
N THR A 186 -23.60 -1.28 -8.40
CA THR A 186 -24.83 -0.73 -8.99
C THR A 186 -24.81 -0.68 -10.51
N LEU A 187 -23.62 -0.59 -11.12
CA LEU A 187 -23.47 -0.49 -12.57
C LEU A 187 -23.69 -1.85 -13.24
N GLY A 188 -23.21 -2.94 -12.62
CA GLY A 188 -23.44 -4.30 -13.12
C GLY A 188 -24.92 -4.63 -13.28
N GLY A 189 -25.73 -4.35 -12.25
CA GLY A 189 -27.18 -4.58 -12.31
C GLY A 189 -27.92 -3.72 -13.34
N PHE A 190 -27.38 -2.54 -13.69
CA PHE A 190 -27.92 -1.74 -14.79
C PHE A 190 -27.59 -2.34 -16.17
N LEU A 191 -26.37 -2.84 -16.35
CA LEU A 191 -25.96 -3.49 -17.61
C LEU A 191 -26.75 -4.78 -17.85
N ASP A 192 -26.94 -5.60 -16.82
CA ASP A 192 -27.77 -6.81 -16.89
C ASP A 192 -29.21 -6.48 -17.34
N LEU A 193 -29.75 -5.35 -16.86
CA LEU A 193 -31.09 -4.88 -17.23
C LEU A 193 -31.14 -4.37 -18.67
N VAL A 194 -30.11 -3.68 -19.15
CA VAL A 194 -30.01 -3.22 -20.54
C VAL A 194 -29.87 -4.41 -21.49
N GLU A 195 -29.07 -5.41 -21.14
CA GLU A 195 -28.90 -6.63 -21.93
C GLU A 195 -30.19 -7.45 -22.00
N ALA A 196 -30.88 -7.62 -20.86
CA ALA A 196 -32.17 -8.29 -20.81
C ALA A 196 -33.22 -7.58 -21.70
N PHE A 197 -33.24 -6.25 -21.67
CA PHE A 197 -34.12 -5.46 -22.53
C PHE A 197 -33.77 -5.65 -24.01
N GLN A 198 -32.49 -5.59 -24.39
CA GLN A 198 -32.08 -5.81 -25.79
C GLN A 198 -32.44 -7.22 -26.30
N ALA A 199 -32.32 -8.24 -25.45
CA ALA A 199 -32.71 -9.62 -25.79
C ALA A 199 -34.22 -9.76 -26.06
N GLU A 200 -35.06 -9.07 -25.28
CA GLU A 200 -36.52 -9.07 -25.44
C GLU A 200 -36.95 -8.42 -26.78
N PHE A 201 -36.32 -7.31 -27.16
CA PHE A 201 -36.59 -6.66 -28.45
C PHE A 201 -36.10 -7.48 -29.66
N ALA A 202 -35.00 -8.21 -29.52
CA ALA A 202 -34.50 -9.09 -30.58
C ALA A 202 -35.47 -10.25 -30.86
N HIS A 203 -36.12 -10.82 -29.83
CA HIS A 203 -37.11 -11.89 -30.00
C HIS A 203 -38.47 -11.41 -30.53
N SER A 204 -38.79 -10.11 -30.39
CA SER A 204 -40.04 -9.55 -30.92
C SER A 204 -40.01 -9.32 -32.43
N ASN A 205 -38.83 -9.17 -33.05
CA ASN A 205 -38.69 -8.90 -34.49
C ASN A 205 -38.68 -10.16 -35.37
N ASP A 206 -38.53 -11.35 -34.78
CA ASP A 206 -38.45 -12.62 -35.52
C ASP A 206 -39.83 -13.30 -35.73
N LYS A 207 -40.91 -12.64 -35.32
CA LYS A 207 -42.30 -13.12 -35.43
C LYS A 207 -43.19 -12.29 -36.38
N ALA A 208 -42.61 -11.36 -37.14
CA ALA A 208 -43.30 -10.56 -38.17
C ALA A 208 -42.91 -11.04 -39.57
#